data_AF-A0A822Z300-F1
#
_entry.id   AF-A0A822Z300-F1
#
_cell.length_a   1.000
_cell.length_b   1.000
_cell.length_c   1.000
_cell.angle_alpha   90.00
_cell.angle_beta   90.00
_cell.angle_gamma   90.00
#
_symmetry.space_group_name_H-M   'P 1'
#
loop_
_entity.id
_entity.type
_entity.pdbx_description
1 polymer ?
#
loop_
_entity_poly.entity_id
_entity_poly.type
_entity_poly.pdbx_seq_one_letter_code
_entity_poly.pdbx_strand_id
1 'polypeptide(L)'
;MEQVKTLEKNFELGNKLEPERKMQLARALGLQPRQIAIWFQNRRARWKTKQLEKDYELLKRQFEAVKADNDALQAQNKKLHTEIYVEMRESLFFWVSDIWVSDIHLFGG
;
A
#
# COMPACT_ATOMS: atom_id res chain seq x y z
N MET A 1 -5.77 18.96 34.54
CA MET A 1 -5.03 18.49 33.34
C MET A 1 -3.50 18.45 33.52
N GLU A 2 -2.93 19.05 34.57
CA GLU A 2 -1.47 19.16 34.74
C GLU A 2 -0.74 17.82 34.96
N GLN A 3 -1.42 16.85 35.60
CA GLN A 3 -0.88 15.52 35.83
C GLN A 3 -0.63 14.77 34.51
N VAL A 4 -1.57 14.85 33.56
CA VAL A 4 -1.42 14.19 32.25
C VAL A 4 -0.31 14.85 31.44
N LYS A 5 -0.22 16.19 31.44
CA LYS A 5 0.88 16.90 30.78
C LYS A 5 2.25 16.51 31.32
N THR A 6 2.38 16.35 32.64
CA THR A 6 3.63 15.91 33.27
C THR A 6 4.00 14.48 32.88
N LEU A 7 3.00 13.59 32.76
CA LEU A 7 3.19 12.21 32.28
C LEU A 7 3.60 12.17 30.81
N GLU A 8 3.00 13.02 29.96
CA GLU A 8 3.34 13.14 28.55
C GLU A 8 4.77 13.65 28.34
N LYS A 9 5.16 14.74 29.01
CA LYS A 9 6.53 15.25 28.96
C LYS A 9 7.55 14.21 29.43
N ASN A 10 7.23 13.43 30.47
CA ASN A 10 8.11 12.36 30.93
C ASN A 10 8.21 11.19 29.96
N PHE A 11 7.11 10.84 29.30
CA PHE A 11 7.05 9.80 28.27
C PHE A 11 7.90 10.17 27.05
N GLU A 12 7.87 11.44 26.63
CA GLU A 12 8.72 11.98 25.55
C GLU A 12 10.21 11.91 25.88
N LEU A 13 10.58 12.17 27.14
CA LEU A 13 11.97 12.04 27.62
C LEU A 13 12.44 10.58 27.71
N GLY A 14 11.52 9.62 27.79
CA GLY A 14 11.88 8.20 27.83
C GLY A 14 10.66 7.29 27.92
N ASN A 15 10.50 6.43 26.92
CA ASN A 15 9.37 5.50 26.79
C ASN A 15 9.45 4.31 27.79
N LYS A 16 10.65 4.03 28.32
CA LYS A 16 10.86 3.03 29.38
C LYS A 16 10.68 3.69 30.75
N LEU A 17 9.71 3.18 31.50
CA LEU A 17 9.43 3.64 32.85
C LEU A 17 10.23 2.81 33.84
N GLU A 18 11.42 3.29 34.20
CA GLU A 18 12.26 2.67 35.22
C GLU A 18 11.58 2.73 36.61
N PRO A 19 11.81 1.73 37.49
CA PRO A 19 11.18 1.66 38.81
C PRO A 19 11.39 2.93 39.65
N GLU A 20 12.58 3.52 39.61
CA GLU A 20 12.93 4.74 40.34
C GLU A 20 12.15 5.95 39.81
N ARG A 21 12.09 6.13 38.47
CA ARG A 21 11.30 7.21 37.84
C ARG A 21 9.81 7.04 38.13
N LYS A 22 9.30 5.81 38.12
CA LYS A 22 7.91 5.51 38.48
C LYS A 22 7.59 5.97 39.90
N MET A 23 8.47 5.66 40.87
CA MET A 23 8.26 6.09 42.25
C MET A 23 8.35 7.61 42.41
N GLN A 24 9.27 8.28 41.70
CA GLN A 24 9.37 9.74 41.70
C GLN A 24 8.13 10.39 41.11
N LEU A 25 7.63 9.91 39.96
CA LEU A 25 6.41 10.39 39.32
C LEU A 25 5.16 10.16 40.17
N ALA A 26 5.04 9.00 40.80
CA ALA A 26 3.96 8.70 41.73
C ALA A 26 3.91 9.71 42.89
N ARG A 27 5.07 10.00 43.50
CA ARG A 27 5.18 11.01 44.57
C ARG A 27 4.88 12.42 44.08
N ALA A 28 5.48 12.84 42.96
CA ALA A 28 5.32 14.18 42.42
C ALA A 28 3.87 14.49 41.97
N LEU A 29 3.14 13.48 41.51
CA LEU A 29 1.77 13.63 41.02
C LEU A 29 0.71 13.27 42.06
N GLY A 30 1.10 12.77 43.24
CA GLY A 30 0.18 12.26 44.26
C GLY A 30 -0.61 11.04 43.79
N LEU A 31 -0.06 10.23 42.88
CA LEU A 31 -0.73 9.09 42.26
C LEU A 31 -0.13 7.77 42.73
N GLN A 32 -0.91 6.68 42.66
CA GLN A 32 -0.38 5.36 42.95
C GLN A 32 0.59 4.91 41.84
N PRO A 33 1.72 4.24 42.17
CA PRO A 33 2.65 3.72 41.17
C PRO A 33 1.99 2.81 40.13
N ARG A 34 0.90 2.12 40.49
CA ARG A 34 0.08 1.31 39.57
C ARG A 34 -0.61 2.17 38.49
N GLN A 35 -1.15 3.33 38.86
CA GLN A 35 -1.80 4.24 37.90
C GLN A 35 -0.80 4.79 36.88
N ILE A 36 0.42 5.12 37.32
CA ILE A 36 1.52 5.52 36.42
C ILE A 36 1.84 4.39 35.44
N ALA A 37 1.98 3.15 35.93
CA ALA A 37 2.28 2.00 35.08
C ALA A 37 1.19 1.75 34.01
N ILE A 38 -0.08 1.76 34.42
CA ILE A 38 -1.23 1.60 33.51
C ILE A 38 -1.26 2.73 32.48
N TRP A 39 -0.99 3.97 32.91
CA TRP A 39 -0.97 5.11 32.00
C TRP A 39 0.12 4.96 30.93
N PHE A 40 1.35 4.57 31.32
CA PHE A 40 2.45 4.33 30.39
C PHE A 40 2.16 3.16 29.43
N GLN A 41 1.54 2.08 29.93
CA GLN A 41 1.10 0.96 29.09
C GLN A 41 0.07 1.41 28.06
N ASN A 42 -0.98 2.12 28.48
CA ASN A 42 -2.01 2.64 27.59
C ASN A 42 -1.45 3.65 26.58
N ARG A 43 -0.48 4.48 27.00
CA ARG A 43 0.19 5.44 26.12
C ARG A 43 0.98 4.73 25.02
N ARG A 44 1.74 3.67 25.36
CA ARG A 44 2.44 2.83 24.37
C ARG A 44 1.49 2.11 23.43
N ALA A 45 0.40 1.55 23.95
CA ALA A 45 -0.61 0.90 23.13
C ALA A 45 -1.19 1.87 22.11
N ARG A 46 -1.63 3.07 22.55
CA ARG A 46 -2.14 4.12 21.66
C ARG A 46 -1.12 4.58 20.62
N TRP A 47 0.15 4.73 21.01
CA TRP A 47 1.21 5.10 20.07
C TRP A 47 1.43 4.02 19.01
N LYS A 48 1.46 2.73 19.43
CA LYS A 48 1.60 1.60 18.51
C LYS A 48 0.41 1.50 17.55
N THR A 49 -0.82 1.66 18.03
CA THR A 49 -2.01 1.69 17.18
C THR A 49 -1.93 2.81 16.15
N LYS A 50 -1.63 4.04 16.58
CA LYS A 50 -1.50 5.19 15.66
C LYS A 50 -0.39 5.00 14.64
N GLN A 51 0.70 4.35 15.02
CA GLN A 51 1.78 4.03 14.09
C GLN A 51 1.32 2.99 13.07
N LEU A 52 0.67 1.92 13.52
CA LEU A 52 0.15 0.87 12.64
C LEU A 52 -0.91 1.40 11.65
N GLU A 53 -1.78 2.31 12.09
CA GLU A 53 -2.75 2.98 11.22
C GLU A 53 -2.06 3.77 10.11
N LYS A 54 -1.00 4.52 10.44
CA LYS A 54 -0.21 5.26 9.44
C LYS A 54 0.50 4.34 8.47
N ASP A 55 1.13 3.27 8.98
CA ASP A 55 1.85 2.31 8.16
C ASP A 55 0.88 1.57 7.22
N TYR A 56 -0.32 1.22 7.70
CA TYR A 56 -1.38 0.64 6.89
C TYR A 56 -1.85 1.60 5.79
N GLU A 57 -2.12 2.87 6.11
CA GLU A 57 -2.53 3.86 5.12
C GLU A 57 -1.46 4.10 4.05
N LEU A 58 -0.19 4.11 4.43
CA LEU A 58 0.92 4.20 3.48
C LEU A 58 0.95 2.99 2.56
N LEU A 59 0.90 1.78 3.12
CA LEU A 59 0.93 0.53 2.36
C LEU A 59 -0.27 0.41 1.42
N LYS A 60 -1.45 0.82 1.88
CA LYS A 60 -2.67 0.86 1.07
C LYS A 60 -2.52 1.79 -0.13
N ARG A 61 -1.98 3.00 0.06
CA ARG A 61 -1.74 3.93 -1.06
C ARG A 61 -0.74 3.37 -2.08
N GLN A 62 0.34 2.74 -1.61
CA GLN A 62 1.32 2.10 -2.48
C GLN A 62 0.69 0.94 -3.27
N PHE A 63 -0.13 0.12 -2.61
CA PHE A 63 -0.84 -0.96 -3.25
C PHE A 63 -1.79 -0.47 -4.34
N GLU A 64 -2.62 0.54 -4.05
CA GLU A 64 -3.56 1.09 -5.03
C GLU A 64 -2.83 1.71 -6.24
N ALA A 65 -1.70 2.38 -6.02
CA ALA A 65 -0.88 2.91 -7.12
C ALA A 65 -0.36 1.79 -8.03
N VAL A 66 0.27 0.76 -7.45
CA VAL A 66 0.79 -0.39 -8.20
C VAL A 66 -0.32 -1.16 -8.91
N LYS A 67 -1.49 -1.28 -8.28
CA LYS A 67 -2.65 -1.92 -8.88
C LYS A 67 -3.17 -1.14 -10.09
N ALA A 68 -3.28 0.18 -9.98
CA ALA A 68 -3.69 1.03 -11.10
C ALA A 68 -2.71 0.93 -12.29
N ASP A 69 -1.40 0.92 -12.01
CA ASP A 69 -0.37 0.72 -13.04
C ASP A 69 -0.49 -0.67 -13.69
N ASN A 70 -0.73 -1.71 -12.89
CA ASN A 70 -0.93 -3.07 -13.39
C ASN A 70 -2.17 -3.16 -14.30
N ASP A 71 -3.29 -2.59 -13.87
CA ASP A 71 -4.54 -2.58 -14.64
C ASP A 71 -4.35 -1.84 -15.98
N ALA A 72 -3.61 -0.72 -15.97
CA ALA A 72 -3.26 0.03 -17.18
C ALA A 72 -2.37 -0.79 -18.14
N LEU A 73 -1.35 -1.46 -17.60
CA LEU A 73 -0.47 -2.34 -18.38
C LEU A 73 -1.23 -3.53 -18.97
N GLN A 74 -2.14 -4.15 -18.20
CA GLN A 74 -2.99 -5.23 -18.70
C GLN A 74 -3.91 -4.74 -19.83
N ALA A 75 -4.48 -3.54 -19.72
CA ALA A 75 -5.31 -2.96 -20.77
C ALA A 75 -4.50 -2.69 -22.05
N GLN A 76 -3.30 -2.12 -21.91
CA GLN A 76 -2.39 -1.91 -23.05
C GLN A 76 -1.98 -3.23 -23.69
N ASN A 77 -1.65 -4.24 -22.88
CA ASN A 77 -1.26 -5.55 -23.38
C ASN A 77 -2.40 -6.21 -24.17
N LYS A 78 -3.64 -6.18 -23.66
CA LYS A 78 -4.82 -6.66 -24.39
C LYS A 78 -5.05 -5.91 -25.70
N LYS A 79 -4.86 -4.59 -25.70
CA LYS A 79 -4.98 -3.76 -26.92
C LYS A 79 -3.96 -4.18 -27.98
N LEU A 80 -2.69 -4.29 -27.60
CA LEU A 80 -1.62 -4.72 -28.50
C LEU A 80 -1.86 -6.14 -29.04
N HIS A 81 -2.30 -7.07 -28.20
CA HIS A 81 -2.68 -8.41 -28.68
C HIS A 81 -3.81 -8.38 -29.71
N THR A 82 -4.80 -7.51 -29.51
CA THR A 82 -5.91 -7.34 -30.46
C THR A 82 -5.42 -6.75 -31.78
N GLU A 83 -4.57 -5.72 -31.73
CA GLU A 83 -3.98 -5.09 -32.92
C GLU A 83 -3.16 -6.09 -33.73
N ILE A 84 -2.27 -6.85 -33.07
CA ILE A 84 -1.47 -7.91 -33.71
C ILE A 84 -2.37 -8.95 -34.37
N TYR A 85 -3.43 -9.38 -33.69
CA TYR A 85 -4.37 -10.36 -34.23
C TYR A 85 -5.09 -9.85 -35.49
N VAL A 86 -5.53 -8.59 -35.48
CA VAL A 86 -6.19 -7.96 -36.62
C VAL A 86 -5.22 -7.85 -37.80
N GLU A 87 -4.00 -7.38 -37.56
CA GLU A 87 -2.98 -7.21 -38.60
C GLU A 87 -2.56 -8.56 -39.22
N MET A 88 -2.40 -9.60 -38.40
CA MET A 88 -2.17 -10.97 -38.90
C MET A 88 -3.35 -11.49 -39.74
N ARG A 89 -4.60 -11.21 -39.31
CA ARG A 89 -5.79 -11.63 -40.05
C ARG A 89 -5.92 -10.92 -41.40
N GLU A 90 -5.66 -9.62 -41.44
CA GLU A 90 -5.68 -8.83 -42.69
C GLU A 90 -4.57 -9.28 -43.65
N SER A 91 -3.37 -9.52 -43.13
CA SER A 91 -2.25 -10.05 -43.92
C SER A 91 -2.58 -11.42 -44.52
N LEU A 92 -3.19 -12.31 -43.74
CA LEU A 92 -3.61 -13.63 -44.22
C LEU A 92 -4.72 -13.51 -45.28
N PHE A 93 -5.69 -12.62 -45.07
CA PHE A 93 -6.77 -12.39 -46.03
C PHE A 93 -6.23 -11.88 -47.38
N PHE A 94 -5.30 -10.92 -47.34
CA PHE A 94 -4.65 -10.40 -48.54
C PHE A 94 -3.85 -11.50 -49.25
N TRP A 95 -3.04 -12.26 -48.51
CA TRP A 95 -2.24 -13.36 -49.06
C TRP A 95 -3.10 -14.44 -49.73
N VAL A 96 -4.22 -14.83 -49.12
CA VAL A 96 -5.16 -15.79 -49.72
C VAL A 96 -5.82 -15.21 -50.98
N SER A 97 -6.17 -13.92 -50.97
CA SER A 97 -6.78 -13.25 -52.13
C SER A 97 -5.81 -13.18 -53.32
N ASP A 98 -4.55 -12.83 -53.07
CA ASP A 98 -3.50 -12.79 -54.09
C ASP A 98 -3.24 -14.15 -54.72
N ILE A 99 -3.23 -15.22 -53.91
CA ILE A 99 -3.11 -16.60 -54.40
C ILE A 99 -4.27 -16.94 -55.32
N TRP A 100 -5.51 -16.64 -54.90
CA TRP A 100 -6.70 -16.97 -55.68
C TRP A 100 -6.73 -16.21 -57.02
N VAL A 101 -6.34 -14.93 -57.03
CA VAL A 101 -6.23 -14.12 -58.26
C VAL A 101 -5.14 -14.64 -59.19
N SER A 102 -4.03 -15.11 -58.63
CA SER A 102 -2.91 -15.71 -59.39
C SER A 102 -3.32 -17.04 -60.03
N ASP A 103 -4.04 -17.90 -59.30
CA ASP A 103 -4.53 -19.18 -59.81
C ASP A 103 -5.58 -19.01 -60.92
N ILE A 104 -6.44 -17.98 -60.85
CA ILE A 104 -7.40 -17.68 -61.92
C ILE A 104 -6.71 -17.29 -63.23
N HIS A 105 -5.61 -16.54 -63.18
CA HIS A 105 -4.84 -16.19 -64.37
C HIS A 105 -4.09 -17.39 -64.98
N LEU A 106 -3.78 -18.41 -64.18
CA LEU A 106 -3.08 -19.62 -64.63
C LEU A 106 -4.01 -20.66 -65.29
N PHE A 107 -5.32 -20.65 -64.97
CA PHE A 107 -6.30 -21.63 -65.49
C PHE A 107 -7.38 -21.02 -66.42
N GLY A 108 -7.37 -19.70 -66.65
CA GLY A 108 -8.38 -18.97 -67.43
C GLY A 108 -8.04 -18.65 -68.89
N GLY A 109 -7.00 -19.28 -69.47
CA GLY A 109 -6.57 -19.10 -70.87
C GLY A 109 -6.95 -20.25 -71.78
#